data_AF-A0AAU8AE06-F1
#
_entry.id   AF-A0AAU8AE06-F1
#
_cell.length_a   1.000
_cell.length_b   1.000
_cell.length_c   1.000
_cell.angle_alpha   90.00
_cell.angle_beta   90.00
_cell.angle_gamma   90.00
#
_symmetry.space_group_name_H-M   'P 1'
#
loop_
_entity.id
_entity.type
_entity.pdbx_description
1 polymer ?
#
loop_
_entity_poly.entity_id
_entity_poly.type
_entity_poly.pdbx_seq_one_letter_code
_entity_poly.pdbx_strand_id
1 'polypeptide(L)'
;MSGTPISSIRNLGPAVESACKRAGIADAETLRALGADETYRRLLAHGTKPHFIGFYVLHMALQGRPWNDARGKEKEALRARFDALVAEGRGNAPLAGIEAILDEIGVIDPNRRR
;
A
#
# COMPACT_ATOMS: atom_id res chain seq x y z
N MET A 1 20.25 0.70 16.14
CA MET A 1 19.91 2.12 16.43
C MET A 1 18.41 2.25 16.29
N SER A 2 17.70 2.70 17.32
CA SER A 2 16.24 2.94 17.24
C SER A 2 16.04 4.38 16.75
N GLY A 3 15.60 4.56 15.50
CA GLY A 3 15.17 5.87 14.99
C GLY A 3 13.89 6.37 15.65
N THR A 4 13.34 7.48 15.16
CA THR A 4 12.09 8.02 15.73
C THR A 4 10.88 7.15 15.34
N PRO A 5 9.87 6.99 16.23
CA PRO A 5 8.71 6.17 15.92
C PRO A 5 7.95 6.69 14.69
N ILE A 6 7.49 5.80 13.81
CA ILE A 6 6.66 6.19 12.64
C ILE A 6 5.36 6.85 13.11
N SER A 7 4.81 6.41 14.24
CA SER A 7 3.63 6.99 14.87
C SER A 7 3.82 8.43 15.37
N SER A 8 5.06 8.96 15.39
CA SER A 8 5.32 10.38 15.64
C SER A 8 5.00 11.28 14.43
N ILE A 9 4.92 10.71 13.23
CA ILE A 9 4.53 11.45 12.03
C ILE A 9 3.02 11.70 12.09
N ARG A 10 2.62 12.96 11.90
CA ARG A 10 1.21 13.35 11.80
C ARG A 10 0.45 12.41 10.83
N ASN A 11 -0.78 12.05 11.23
CA ASN A 11 -1.68 11.13 10.53
C ASN A 11 -1.30 9.64 10.60
N LEU A 12 -0.10 9.27 11.07
CA LEU A 12 0.32 7.87 11.15
C LEU A 12 0.14 7.36 12.58
N GLY A 13 -0.72 6.37 12.76
CA GLY A 13 -0.99 5.75 14.06
C GLY A 13 -0.21 4.44 14.29
N PRO A 14 -0.34 3.83 15.48
CA PRO A 14 0.33 2.57 15.84
C PRO A 14 0.05 1.40 14.87
N ALA A 15 -1.13 1.38 14.24
CA ALA A 15 -1.49 0.37 13.24
C ALA A 15 -0.62 0.48 11.98
N VAL A 16 -0.40 1.70 11.49
CA VAL A 16 0.46 1.96 10.32
C VAL A 16 1.91 1.66 10.68
N GLU A 17 2.38 2.11 11.86
CA GLU A 17 3.73 1.78 12.33
C GLU A 17 3.97 0.27 12.39
N SER A 18 3.01 -0.50 12.93
CA SER A 18 3.12 -1.96 12.99
C SER A 18 3.18 -2.58 11.60
N ALA A 19 2.41 -2.06 10.64
CA ALA A 19 2.44 -2.51 9.26
C ALA A 19 3.78 -2.19 8.57
N CYS A 20 4.30 -0.97 8.77
CA CYS A 20 5.62 -0.56 8.29
C CYS A 20 6.74 -1.45 8.85
N LYS A 21 6.73 -1.73 10.16
CA LYS A 21 7.71 -2.61 10.81
C LYS A 21 7.67 -4.02 10.22
N ARG A 22 6.48 -4.59 9.99
CA ARG A 22 6.34 -5.89 9.29
C ARG A 22 6.87 -5.86 7.86
N ALA A 23 6.81 -4.70 7.21
CA ALA A 23 7.33 -4.46 5.87
C ALA A 23 8.82 -4.01 5.84
N GLY A 24 9.54 -4.16 6.96
CA GLY A 24 10.97 -3.82 7.05
C GLY A 24 11.28 -2.32 7.11
N ILE A 25 10.31 -1.48 7.44
CA ILE A 25 10.46 -0.03 7.61
C ILE A 25 10.46 0.26 9.12
N ALA A 26 11.65 0.41 9.68
CA ALA A 26 11.85 0.39 11.14
C ALA A 26 11.45 1.69 11.84
N ASP A 27 11.70 2.84 11.19
CA ASP A 27 11.59 4.17 11.80
C ASP A 27 11.14 5.25 10.79
N ALA A 28 10.85 6.43 11.32
CA ALA A 28 10.34 7.57 10.56
C ALA A 28 11.38 8.12 9.57
N GLU A 29 12.68 8.05 9.90
CA GLU A 29 13.77 8.43 9.00
C GLU A 29 13.80 7.54 7.77
N THR A 30 13.72 6.21 7.96
CA THR A 30 13.63 5.23 6.87
C THR A 30 12.39 5.50 6.03
N LEU A 31 11.23 5.73 6.64
CA LEU A 31 9.99 6.02 5.92
C LEU A 31 10.13 7.30 5.06
N ARG A 32 10.69 8.38 5.62
CA ARG A 32 10.95 9.62 4.86
C ARG A 32 11.92 9.42 3.71
N ALA A 33 12.98 8.63 3.91
CA ALA A 33 13.97 8.34 2.88
C ALA A 33 13.39 7.51 1.71
N LEU A 34 12.49 6.56 2.01
CA LEU A 34 11.81 5.75 1.00
C LEU A 34 10.75 6.56 0.23
N GLY A 35 10.03 7.43 0.93
CA GLY A 35 8.86 8.12 0.38
C GLY A 35 7.59 7.27 0.42
N ALA A 36 6.46 7.91 0.08
CA ALA A 36 5.13 7.31 0.25
C ALA A 36 4.85 6.16 -0.73
N ASP A 37 5.19 6.33 -2.02
CA ASP A 37 4.94 5.33 -3.07
C ASP A 37 5.66 4.01 -2.76
N GLU A 38 6.96 4.08 -2.48
CA GLU A 38 7.78 2.91 -2.12
C GLU A 38 7.37 2.29 -0.78
N THR A 39 7.04 3.12 0.22
CA THR A 39 6.49 2.64 1.50
C THR A 39 5.23 1.82 1.25
N TYR A 40 4.30 2.35 0.45
CA TYR A 40 3.05 1.66 0.16
C TYR A 40 3.25 0.39 -0.65
N ARG A 41 4.16 0.39 -1.62
CA ARG A 41 4.54 -0.80 -2.38
C ARG A 41 5.00 -1.94 -1.46
N ARG A 42 5.85 -1.65 -0.46
CA ARG A 42 6.26 -2.63 0.55
C ARG A 42 5.10 -3.08 1.41
N LEU A 43 4.24 -2.17 1.85
CA LEU A 43 3.05 -2.53 2.63
C LEU A 43 2.15 -3.52 1.88
N LEU A 44 1.92 -3.30 0.57
CA LEU A 44 1.17 -4.21 -0.30
C LEU A 44 1.86 -5.59 -0.40
N ALA A 45 3.18 -5.60 -0.65
CA ALA A 45 3.96 -6.84 -0.74
C ALA A 45 3.93 -7.67 0.55
N HIS A 46 3.76 -7.02 1.71
CA HIS A 46 3.64 -7.65 3.02
C HIS A 46 2.18 -7.84 3.50
N GLY A 47 1.22 -7.90 2.56
CA GLY A 47 -0.16 -8.32 2.82
C GLY A 47 -1.10 -7.23 3.32
N THR A 48 -0.72 -5.96 3.25
CA THR A 48 -1.66 -4.85 3.50
C THR A 48 -2.70 -4.83 2.39
N LYS A 49 -3.99 -4.87 2.76
CA LYS A 49 -5.07 -4.77 1.78
C LYS A 49 -5.05 -3.40 1.08
N PRO A 50 -5.20 -3.34 -0.26
CA PRO A 50 -5.29 -2.08 -0.98
C PRO A 50 -6.38 -1.17 -0.41
N HIS A 51 -6.00 0.06 -0.05
CA HIS A 51 -6.89 1.06 0.51
C HIS A 51 -6.41 2.47 0.16
N PHE A 52 -7.16 3.14 -0.71
CA PHE A 52 -6.75 4.42 -1.29
C PHE A 52 -6.54 5.53 -0.26
N ILE A 53 -7.40 5.62 0.77
CA ILE A 53 -7.22 6.62 1.83
C ILE A 53 -5.88 6.37 2.54
N GLY A 54 -5.55 5.12 2.83
CA GLY A 54 -4.29 4.77 3.48
C GLY A 54 -3.08 5.17 2.64
N PHE A 55 -3.16 4.97 1.32
CA PHE A 55 -2.14 5.39 0.38
C PHE A 55 -1.91 6.91 0.40
N TYR A 56 -2.94 7.72 0.12
CA TYR A 56 -2.70 9.16 0.02
C TYR A 56 -2.38 9.80 1.38
N VAL A 57 -2.83 9.22 2.50
CA VAL A 57 -2.47 9.68 3.84
C VAL A 57 -0.97 9.61 4.07
N LEU A 58 -0.26 8.63 3.51
CA LEU A 58 1.20 8.59 3.58
C LEU A 58 1.83 9.81 2.89
N HIS A 59 1.29 10.26 1.76
CA HIS A 59 1.75 11.49 1.10
C HIS A 59 1.50 12.70 1.98
N MET A 60 0.28 12.84 2.53
CA MET A 60 -0.05 13.97 3.39
C MET A 60 0.82 14.00 4.65
N ALA A 61 1.07 12.83 5.24
CA ALA A 61 1.94 12.66 6.40
C ALA A 61 3.38 13.11 6.12
N LEU A 62 3.96 12.67 5.00
CA LEU A 62 5.32 13.07 4.60
C LEU A 62 5.45 14.54 4.21
N GLN A 63 4.36 15.16 3.75
CA GLN A 63 4.29 16.59 3.47
C GLN A 63 3.96 17.44 4.71
N GLY A 64 3.66 16.82 5.86
CA GLY A 64 3.25 17.52 7.08
C GLY A 64 1.84 18.13 7.03
N ARG A 65 0.99 17.70 6.08
CA ARG A 65 -0.36 18.24 5.84
C ARG A 65 -1.43 17.48 6.62
N PRO A 66 -2.61 18.10 6.87
CA PRO A 66 -3.80 17.38 7.32
C PRO A 66 -4.16 16.24 6.36
N TRP A 67 -4.65 15.12 6.88
CA TRP A 67 -5.00 13.98 6.03
C TRP A 67 -6.06 14.31 4.97
N ASN A 68 -6.97 15.25 5.21
CA ASN A 68 -8.05 15.60 4.28
C ASN A 68 -7.67 16.70 3.26
N ASP A 69 -6.40 17.03 3.13
CA ASP A 69 -5.96 18.17 2.31
C ASP A 69 -5.75 17.83 0.82
N ALA A 70 -5.70 16.56 0.45
CA ALA A 70 -5.62 16.12 -0.95
C ALA A 70 -6.94 16.42 -1.71
N ARG A 71 -6.91 17.31 -2.70
CA ARG A 71 -8.11 17.80 -3.41
C ARG A 71 -7.93 17.88 -4.93
N GLY A 72 -9.05 17.85 -5.66
CA GLY A 72 -9.10 18.06 -7.12
C GLY A 72 -8.10 17.19 -7.88
N LYS A 73 -7.34 17.83 -8.78
CA LYS A 73 -6.33 17.18 -9.64
C LYS A 73 -5.26 16.41 -8.85
N GLU A 74 -4.92 16.85 -7.65
CA GLU A 74 -3.96 16.13 -6.80
C GLU A 74 -4.51 14.75 -6.40
N LYS A 75 -5.78 14.70 -6.01
CA LYS A 75 -6.45 13.44 -5.63
C LYS A 75 -6.61 12.50 -6.81
N GLU A 76 -6.85 13.03 -8.00
CA GLU A 76 -6.89 12.26 -9.25
C GLU A 76 -5.52 11.66 -9.59
N ALA A 77 -4.44 12.45 -9.48
CA ALA A 77 -3.08 11.97 -9.69
C ALA A 77 -2.69 10.88 -8.68
N LEU A 78 -3.06 11.06 -7.40
CA LEU A 78 -2.87 10.03 -6.37
C LEU A 78 -3.67 8.76 -6.69
N ARG A 79 -4.89 8.88 -7.20
CA ARG A 79 -5.71 7.73 -7.61
C ARG A 79 -5.00 6.93 -8.70
N ALA A 80 -4.53 7.61 -9.74
CA ALA A 80 -3.82 6.95 -10.83
C ALA A 80 -2.57 6.19 -10.34
N ARG A 81 -1.77 6.79 -9.44
CA ARG A 81 -0.60 6.13 -8.84
C ARG A 81 -0.98 4.93 -8.00
N PHE A 82 -2.01 5.05 -7.17
CA PHE A 82 -2.51 3.95 -6.36
C PHE A 82 -2.95 2.77 -7.22
N ASP A 83 -3.73 3.03 -8.28
CA ASP A 83 -4.25 1.97 -9.16
C ASP A 83 -3.10 1.25 -9.88
N ALA A 84 -2.05 1.98 -10.31
CA ALA A 84 -0.84 1.40 -10.88
C ALA A 84 -0.10 0.50 -9.88
N LEU A 85 0.15 0.97 -8.65
CA LEU A 85 0.81 0.18 -7.60
C LEU A 85 0.04 -1.10 -7.25
N VAL A 86 -1.29 -1.02 -7.21
CA VAL A 86 -2.13 -2.20 -6.94
C VAL A 86 -2.07 -3.20 -8.10
N ALA A 87 -2.05 -2.71 -9.35
CA ALA A 87 -1.91 -3.56 -10.53
C ALA A 87 -0.55 -4.29 -10.55
N GLU A 88 0.53 -3.57 -10.26
CA GLU A 88 1.89 -4.14 -10.13
C GLU A 88 1.94 -5.22 -9.03
N GLY A 89 1.35 -4.96 -7.87
CA GLY A 89 1.31 -5.91 -6.76
C GLY A 89 0.51 -7.18 -7.05
N ARG A 90 -0.56 -7.08 -7.86
CA ARG A 90 -1.34 -8.25 -8.31
C ARG A 90 -0.57 -9.12 -9.28
N GLY A 91 0.25 -8.54 -10.16
CA GLY A 91 1.14 -9.30 -11.05
C GLY A 91 2.13 -10.19 -10.31
N ASN A 92 2.49 -9.82 -9.07
CA ASN A 92 3.41 -10.57 -8.20
C ASN A 92 2.71 -11.45 -7.16
N ALA A 93 1.38 -11.56 -7.19
CA ALA A 93 0.66 -12.40 -6.24
C ALA A 93 0.86 -13.91 -6.57
N PRO A 94 1.07 -14.80 -5.58
CA PRO A 94 1.16 -16.25 -5.78
C PRO A 94 -0.08 -16.86 -6.46
N LEU A 95 -1.20 -16.13 -6.45
CA LEU A 95 -2.45 -16.51 -7.10
C LEU A 95 -2.33 -16.61 -8.62
N ALA A 96 -1.41 -15.91 -9.28
CA ALA A 96 -1.25 -16.04 -10.73
C ALA A 96 -0.82 -17.47 -11.15
N GLY A 97 -0.08 -18.18 -10.30
CA GLY A 97 0.25 -19.59 -10.51
C GLY A 97 -0.87 -20.54 -10.10
N ILE A 98 -1.58 -20.21 -9.01
CA ILE A 98 -2.70 -21.03 -8.53
C ILE A 98 -3.89 -20.97 -9.50
N GLU A 99 -4.21 -19.81 -10.07
CA GLU A 99 -5.26 -19.68 -11.10
C GLU A 99 -4.96 -20.54 -12.33
N ALA A 100 -3.70 -20.55 -12.80
CA ALA A 100 -3.28 -21.41 -13.91
C ALA A 100 -3.39 -22.91 -13.56
N ILE A 101 -2.99 -23.30 -12.35
CA ILE A 101 -3.13 -24.68 -11.84
C ILE A 101 -4.62 -25.07 -11.69
N LEU A 102 -5.47 -24.16 -11.21
CA LEU A 102 -6.91 -24.41 -11.06
C LEU A 102 -7.61 -24.55 -12.43
N ASP A 103 -7.22 -23.76 -13.43
CA ASP A 103 -7.67 -23.91 -14.82
C ASP A 103 -7.15 -25.25 -15.42
N GLU A 104 -5.91 -25.67 -15.14
CA GLU A 104 -5.34 -26.96 -15.58
C GLU A 104 -6.07 -28.16 -14.95
N ILE A 105 -6.45 -28.07 -13.67
CA ILE A 105 -7.22 -29.11 -12.96
C ILE A 105 -8.72 -29.06 -13.34
N GLY A 106 -9.18 -28.03 -14.06
CA GLY A 106 -10.53 -27.92 -14.59
C GLY A 106 -11.58 -27.44 -13.58
N VAL A 107 -11.17 -26.75 -12.51
CA VAL A 107 -12.09 -26.18 -11.52
C VAL A 107 -12.64 -24.86 -12.04
N ILE A 108 -13.72 -24.92 -12.82
CA ILE A 108 -14.42 -23.72 -13.31
C ILE A 108 -15.23 -23.11 -12.15
N ASP A 109 -14.98 -21.84 -11.84
CA ASP A 109 -15.85 -21.06 -10.94
C ASP A 109 -17.28 -21.01 -11.54
N PRO A 110 -18.30 -21.56 -10.88
CA PRO A 110 -19.68 -21.57 -11.39
C PRO A 110 -20.29 -20.16 -11.53
N ASN A 111 -19.68 -19.13 -10.94
CA ASN A 111 -20.06 -17.73 -11.08
C ASN A 111 -19.36 -17.00 -12.26
N ARG A 112 -18.47 -17.67 -13.02
CA ARG A 112 -17.79 -17.07 -14.19
C ARG A 112 -18.72 -16.84 -15.39
N ARG A 113 -20.02 -17.08 -15.25
CA ARG A 113 -21.06 -16.71 -16.21
C ARG A 113 -22.17 -15.91 -15.52
N ARG A 114 -22.09 -14.58 -15.58
CA ARG A 114 -23.23 -13.67 -15.68
C ARG A 114 -22.81 -12.39 -16.38
#